data_AF-A0A1V2LR90-F1
#
_entry.id   AF-A0A1V2LR90-F1
#
_cell.length_a   1.000
_cell.length_b   1.000
_cell.length_c   1.000
_cell.angle_alpha   90.00
_cell.angle_beta   90.00
_cell.angle_gamma   90.00
#
_symmetry.space_group_name_H-M   'P 1'
#
loop_
_entity.id
_entity.type
_entity.pdbx_description
1 polymer ?
#
loop_
_entity_poly.entity_id
_entity_poly.type
_entity_poly.pdbx_seq_one_letter_code
_entity_poly.pdbx_strand_id
1 'polypeptide(L)'
;MVRSDAYYISRQTSKSLVFNPLAKKSTLKYDDVFGGSSKHAKKSSRRDVSYRDNHRLIAGVSVPQRPIEPDNCCMSGCINCVWELFNEDMEEWKHKRTEAAKALMAKGEGKWPKDWDAPPKILDSKYIHGSHDENPEEVSGMPVGLQVFMNFENKKKAKSQKKRQPNGDALSS
;
A
#
# COMPACT_ATOMS: atom_id res chain seq x y z
N MET A 1 -29.24 53.45 -10.03
CA MET A 1 -27.95 52.73 -10.21
C MET A 1 -26.93 53.47 -9.35
N VAL A 2 -26.26 52.90 -8.34
CA VAL A 2 -25.84 51.51 -8.07
C VAL A 2 -25.85 51.30 -6.55
N ARG A 3 -26.45 50.19 -6.08
CA ARG A 3 -26.34 49.71 -4.70
C ARG A 3 -24.95 49.08 -4.55
N SER A 4 -24.13 49.60 -3.65
CA SER A 4 -22.84 48.99 -3.31
C SER A 4 -23.05 47.96 -2.22
N ASP A 5 -23.21 46.70 -2.62
CA ASP A 5 -23.34 45.56 -1.72
C ASP A 5 -22.00 45.32 -0.99
N ALA A 6 -21.97 45.65 0.29
CA ALA A 6 -20.87 45.34 1.18
C ALA A 6 -20.82 43.82 1.42
N TYR A 7 -19.86 43.14 0.80
CA TYR A 7 -19.56 41.73 1.05
C TYR A 7 -19.12 41.54 2.50
N TYR A 8 -19.98 40.92 3.31
CA TYR A 8 -19.69 40.52 4.68
C TYR A 8 -18.83 39.25 4.67
N ILE A 9 -17.51 39.39 4.78
CA ILE A 9 -16.61 38.25 5.02
C ILE A 9 -16.86 37.79 6.46
N SER A 10 -17.69 36.75 6.61
CA SER A 10 -17.83 35.99 7.84
C SER A 10 -16.46 35.47 8.26
N ARG A 11 -15.82 36.14 9.23
CA ARG A 11 -14.66 35.58 9.94
C ARG A 11 -15.16 34.37 10.71
N GLN A 12 -14.95 33.18 10.17
CA GLN A 12 -14.99 31.97 10.97
C GLN A 12 -13.86 32.09 12.01
N THR A 13 -14.21 32.53 13.21
CA THR A 13 -13.28 32.59 14.33
C THR A 13 -12.85 31.16 14.63
N SER A 14 -11.60 30.81 14.32
CA SER A 14 -11.02 29.56 14.79
C SER A 14 -11.07 29.59 16.32
N LYS A 15 -11.83 28.66 16.91
CA LYS A 15 -11.86 28.50 18.37
C LYS A 15 -10.43 28.24 18.80
N SER A 16 -9.84 29.19 19.51
CA SER A 16 -8.49 29.02 20.04
C SER A 16 -8.55 27.86 21.03
N LEU A 17 -7.79 26.80 20.74
CA LEU A 17 -7.56 25.70 21.67
C LEU A 17 -6.51 26.08 22.72
N VAL A 18 -6.28 27.38 22.92
CA VAL A 18 -5.37 27.90 23.92
C VAL A 18 -6.09 27.81 25.25
N PHE A 19 -5.50 27.03 26.16
CA PHE A 19 -5.98 26.87 27.52
C PHE A 19 -6.06 28.26 28.19
N ASN A 20 -7.28 28.77 28.37
CA ASN A 20 -7.55 30.03 29.05
C ASN A 20 -7.84 29.76 30.53
N PRO A 21 -6.91 30.03 31.45
CA PRO A 21 -7.10 29.71 32.87
C PRO A 21 -8.21 30.54 33.54
N LEU A 22 -8.64 31.64 32.90
CA LEU A 22 -9.74 32.50 33.35
C LEU A 22 -11.12 32.03 32.86
N ALA A 23 -11.17 31.12 31.89
CA ALA A 23 -12.41 30.62 31.33
C ALA A 23 -13.02 29.56 32.26
N LYS A 24 -14.08 29.93 32.99
CA LYS A 24 -14.78 29.05 33.95
C LYS A 24 -15.52 27.86 33.31
N LYS A 25 -15.52 27.73 31.98
CA LYS A 25 -16.18 26.63 31.26
C LYS A 25 -15.31 26.14 30.11
N SER A 26 -14.44 25.18 30.40
CA SER A 26 -14.13 24.08 29.47
C SER A 26 -13.41 22.99 30.24
N THR A 27 -14.17 22.05 30.82
CA THR A 27 -13.60 20.73 31.12
C THR A 27 -13.36 20.07 29.77
N LEU A 28 -12.23 20.37 29.13
CA LEU A 28 -11.77 19.61 27.97
C LEU A 28 -11.74 18.15 28.42
N LYS A 29 -12.50 17.28 27.76
CA LYS A 29 -12.50 15.88 28.14
C LYS A 29 -11.12 15.31 27.83
N TYR A 30 -10.66 14.40 28.67
CA TYR A 30 -9.38 13.74 28.48
C TYR A 30 -9.23 13.19 27.05
N ASP A 31 -10.31 12.59 26.53
CA ASP A 31 -10.36 12.05 25.16
C ASP A 31 -10.17 13.11 24.07
N ASP A 32 -10.61 14.34 24.30
CA ASP A 32 -10.51 15.45 23.33
C ASP A 32 -9.08 16.01 23.25
N VAL A 33 -8.31 15.90 24.34
CA VAL A 33 -6.94 16.43 24.44
C VAL A 33 -5.91 15.37 24.07
N PHE A 34 -6.10 14.15 24.57
CA PHE A 34 -5.14 13.06 24.44
C PHE A 34 -5.53 12.01 23.40
N GLY A 35 -6.69 12.15 22.75
CA GLY A 35 -7.12 11.23 21.70
C GLY A 35 -7.43 9.84 22.24
N GLY A 36 -8.33 9.77 23.22
CA GLY A 36 -8.72 8.49 23.84
C GLY A 36 -9.50 7.58 22.89
N SER A 37 -9.70 6.31 23.29
CA SER A 37 -10.39 5.26 22.52
C SER A 37 -11.92 5.49 22.45
N SER A 38 -12.35 6.71 22.18
CA SER A 38 -13.75 7.02 21.95
C SER A 38 -14.01 7.11 20.46
N LYS A 39 -15.22 6.72 20.04
CA LYS A 39 -15.70 6.75 18.65
C LYS A 39 -15.62 8.15 18.00
N HIS A 40 -15.38 9.18 18.81
CA HIS A 40 -15.34 10.60 18.43
C HIS A 40 -13.95 11.22 18.56
N ALA A 41 -12.93 10.46 18.96
CA ALA A 41 -11.58 10.99 19.03
C ALA A 41 -11.10 11.41 17.64
N LYS A 42 -10.59 12.63 17.54
CA LYS A 42 -9.99 13.11 16.30
C LYS A 42 -8.80 12.21 16.00
N LYS A 43 -8.81 11.61 14.80
CA LYS A 43 -7.71 10.79 14.29
C LYS A 43 -6.40 11.53 14.54
N SER A 44 -5.40 10.82 15.08
CA SER A 44 -4.09 11.38 15.39
C SER A 44 -3.60 12.25 14.22
N SER A 45 -3.24 13.50 14.49
CA SER A 45 -2.77 14.41 13.44
C SER A 45 -1.41 13.99 12.84
N ARG A 46 -0.76 12.97 13.40
CA ARG A 46 0.61 12.60 13.05
C ARG A 46 0.68 11.73 11.79
N ARG A 47 -0.32 10.86 11.57
CA ARG A 47 -0.44 10.01 10.36
C ARG A 47 -1.83 9.38 10.26
N ASP A 48 -2.27 9.09 9.03
CA ASP A 48 -3.46 8.27 8.80
C ASP A 48 -3.15 6.78 9.04
N VAL A 49 -3.98 6.12 9.84
CA VAL A 49 -3.85 4.71 10.24
C VAL A 49 -5.10 3.90 9.87
N SER A 50 -6.03 4.51 9.12
CA SER A 50 -7.32 3.89 8.74
C SER A 50 -7.19 2.56 7.99
N TYR A 51 -6.07 2.33 7.31
CA TYR A 51 -5.82 1.08 6.59
C TYR A 51 -5.70 -0.15 7.51
N ARG A 52 -5.35 0.03 8.79
CA ARG A 52 -5.16 -1.10 9.74
C ARG A 52 -6.47 -1.81 10.08
N ASP A 53 -7.60 -1.10 10.01
CA ASP A 53 -8.91 -1.66 10.33
C ASP A 53 -9.40 -2.61 9.22
N ASN A 54 -8.97 -2.36 7.98
CA ASN A 54 -9.35 -3.14 6.82
C ASN A 54 -8.44 -4.37 6.67
N HIS A 55 -9.02 -5.54 6.91
CA HIS A 55 -8.33 -6.82 6.77
C HIS A 55 -9.17 -7.80 5.94
N ARG A 56 -8.50 -8.72 5.24
CA ARG A 56 -9.14 -9.78 4.47
C ARG A 56 -8.55 -11.14 4.85
N LEU A 57 -9.42 -12.10 5.12
CA LEU A 57 -9.03 -13.49 5.38
C LEU A 57 -8.73 -14.20 4.06
N ILE A 58 -7.49 -14.62 3.87
CA ILE A 58 -7.01 -15.36 2.69
C ILE A 58 -6.39 -16.66 3.19
N ALA A 59 -6.97 -17.81 2.83
CA ALA A 59 -6.51 -19.13 3.27
C ALA A 59 -6.33 -19.28 4.80
N GLY A 60 -7.07 -18.52 5.61
CA GLY A 60 -6.96 -18.53 7.08
C GLY A 60 -5.93 -17.55 7.66
N VAL A 61 -5.21 -16.81 6.81
CA VAL A 61 -4.31 -15.73 7.21
C VAL A 61 -5.05 -14.39 7.06
N SER A 62 -5.02 -13.55 8.11
CA SER A 62 -5.58 -12.20 8.05
C SER A 62 -4.58 -11.23 7.43
N VAL A 63 -4.86 -10.82 6.19
CA VAL A 63 -4.00 -9.92 5.41
C VAL A 63 -4.54 -8.48 5.55
N PRO A 64 -3.76 -7.54 6.12
CA PRO A 64 -4.16 -6.14 6.20
C PRO A 64 -4.12 -5.48 4.81
N GLN A 65 -4.81 -4.36 4.66
CA GLN A 65 -4.63 -3.50 3.49
C GLN A 65 -3.22 -2.92 3.43
N ARG A 66 -2.80 -2.55 2.22
CA ARG A 66 -1.55 -1.83 2.00
C ARG A 66 -1.49 -0.56 2.86
N PRO A 67 -0.40 -0.36 3.62
CA PRO A 67 -0.15 0.89 4.32
C PRO A 67 -0.18 2.10 3.39
N ILE A 68 -0.80 3.18 3.86
CA ILE A 68 -0.89 4.47 3.15
C ILE A 68 0.41 5.23 3.42
N GLU A 69 0.96 5.82 2.37
CA GLU A 69 2.18 6.63 2.47
C GLU A 69 1.90 7.92 3.27
N PRO A 70 2.76 8.27 4.25
CA PRO A 70 2.58 9.47 5.05
C PRO A 70 2.88 10.75 4.27
N ASP A 71 2.07 11.79 4.48
CA ASP A 71 2.23 13.11 3.86
C ASP A 71 3.10 14.08 4.70
N ASN A 72 3.26 13.80 6.00
CA ASN A 72 3.92 14.68 6.95
C ASN A 72 5.32 14.18 7.33
N CYS A 73 6.36 14.68 6.66
CA CYS A 73 7.76 14.46 7.02
C CYS A 73 8.31 15.66 7.82
N CYS A 74 8.44 15.52 9.14
CA CYS A 74 8.81 16.64 10.03
C CYS A 74 10.30 17.03 9.96
N MET A 75 11.17 16.22 9.35
CA MET A 75 12.64 16.40 9.24
C MET A 75 13.40 16.74 10.54
N SER A 76 12.73 16.74 11.69
CA SER A 76 13.23 17.23 12.98
C SER A 76 13.70 16.11 13.92
N GLY A 77 13.86 14.88 13.41
CA GLY A 77 14.31 13.74 14.19
C GLY A 77 13.37 13.39 15.37
N CYS A 78 12.07 13.21 15.10
CA CYS A 78 11.16 12.69 16.12
C CYS A 78 11.57 11.29 16.58
N ILE A 79 11.36 10.99 17.86
CA ILE A 79 11.62 9.66 18.45
C ILE A 79 10.86 8.53 17.76
N ASN A 80 9.68 8.83 17.20
CA ASN A 80 8.91 7.91 16.37
C ASN A 80 8.84 8.50 14.97
N CYS A 81 9.81 8.16 14.11
CA CYS A 81 9.82 8.61 12.74
C CYS A 81 8.64 7.99 11.98
N VAL A 82 7.84 8.82 11.31
CA VAL A 82 6.65 8.34 10.58
C VAL A 82 7.04 7.38 9.46
N TRP A 83 8.20 7.61 8.82
CA TRP A 83 8.73 6.74 7.78
C TRP A 83 9.24 5.41 8.32
N GLU A 84 9.84 5.38 9.51
CA GLU A 84 10.24 4.12 10.16
C GLU A 84 9.01 3.27 10.47
N LEU A 85 7.99 3.88 11.10
CA LEU A 85 6.72 3.19 11.36
C LEU A 85 6.04 2.72 10.07
N PHE A 86 6.08 3.51 9.00
CA PHE A 86 5.55 3.11 7.71
C PHE A 86 6.33 1.94 7.10
N ASN A 87 7.66 1.94 7.20
CA ASN A 87 8.50 0.84 6.71
C ASN A 87 8.22 -0.45 7.47
N GLU A 88 8.12 -0.38 8.80
CA GLU A 88 7.70 -1.53 9.63
C GLU A 88 6.32 -2.05 9.21
N ASP A 89 5.34 -1.17 9.07
CA ASP A 89 3.98 -1.51 8.61
C ASP A 89 4.01 -2.17 7.21
N MET A 90 4.88 -1.68 6.31
CA MET A 90 5.07 -2.22 4.96
C MET A 90 5.75 -3.59 4.97
N GLU A 91 6.70 -3.82 5.87
CA GLU A 91 7.36 -5.12 6.05
C GLU A 91 6.39 -6.15 6.61
N GLU A 92 5.61 -5.79 7.63
CA GLU A 92 4.57 -6.64 8.20
C GLU A 92 3.53 -7.03 7.14
N TRP A 93 3.07 -6.07 6.33
CA TRP A 93 2.14 -6.33 5.24
C TRP A 93 2.73 -7.26 4.17
N LYS A 94 3.99 -7.07 3.78
CA LYS A 94 4.69 -8.00 2.87
C LYS A 94 4.74 -9.40 3.47
N HIS A 95 5.13 -9.52 4.74
CA HIS A 95 5.23 -10.80 5.43
C HIS A 95 3.89 -11.54 5.43
N LYS A 96 2.81 -10.90 5.88
CA LYS A 96 1.46 -11.48 5.90
C LYS A 96 0.96 -11.89 4.51
N ARG A 97 1.29 -11.13 3.46
CA ARG A 97 0.97 -11.54 2.07
C ARG A 97 1.74 -12.78 1.63
N THR A 98 3.03 -12.86 1.96
CA THR A 98 3.82 -14.05 1.62
C THR A 98 3.35 -15.29 2.38
N GLU A 99 2.94 -15.11 3.64
CA GLU A 99 2.37 -16.18 4.45
C GLU A 99 1.03 -16.66 3.90
N ALA A 100 0.12 -15.73 3.55
CA ALA A 100 -1.15 -16.05 2.92
C ALA A 100 -0.97 -16.77 1.57
N ALA A 101 0.01 -16.36 0.76
CA ALA A 101 0.32 -17.04 -0.49
C ALA A 101 0.84 -18.46 -0.26
N LYS A 102 1.75 -18.66 0.71
CA LYS A 102 2.22 -20.01 1.09
C LYS A 102 1.08 -20.88 1.60
N ALA A 103 0.19 -20.33 2.42
CA ALA A 103 -1.00 -21.02 2.93
C ALA A 103 -1.97 -21.42 1.81
N LEU A 104 -2.19 -20.54 0.83
CA LEU A 104 -2.97 -20.86 -0.38
C LEU A 104 -2.34 -22.01 -1.17
N MET A 105 -1.03 -21.94 -1.39
CA MET A 105 -0.30 -23.00 -2.11
C MET A 105 -0.36 -24.34 -1.36
N ALA A 106 -0.24 -24.33 -0.03
CA ALA A 106 -0.29 -25.52 0.82
C ALA A 106 -1.70 -26.14 0.88
N LYS A 107 -2.75 -25.32 0.88
CA LYS A 107 -4.14 -25.82 0.83
C LYS A 107 -4.51 -26.39 -0.53
N GLY A 108 -3.87 -25.93 -1.61
CA GLY A 108 -4.14 -26.40 -2.96
C GLY A 108 -5.45 -25.89 -3.57
N GLU A 109 -6.20 -25.05 -2.84
CA GLU A 109 -7.55 -24.62 -3.19
C GLU A 109 -7.74 -23.12 -2.95
N GLY A 110 -8.54 -22.48 -3.81
CA GLY A 110 -8.86 -21.05 -3.75
C GLY A 110 -8.07 -20.20 -4.75
N LYS A 111 -8.48 -18.95 -4.92
CA LYS A 111 -7.80 -17.97 -5.79
C LYS A 111 -7.54 -16.69 -5.01
N TRP A 112 -6.50 -15.96 -5.40
CA TRP A 112 -6.20 -14.66 -4.83
C TRP A 112 -7.30 -13.66 -5.20
N PRO A 113 -7.91 -12.95 -4.24
CA PRO A 113 -9.04 -12.05 -4.51
C PRO A 113 -8.67 -10.93 -5.50
N LYS A 114 -9.50 -10.71 -6.53
CA LYS A 114 -9.30 -9.66 -7.56
C LYS A 114 -9.49 -8.24 -7.01
N ASP A 115 -10.40 -8.09 -6.05
CA ASP A 115 -10.73 -6.80 -5.42
C ASP A 115 -9.75 -6.39 -4.32
N TRP A 116 -8.64 -7.12 -4.17
CA TRP A 116 -7.61 -6.88 -3.15
C TRP A 116 -6.25 -6.63 -3.79
N ASP A 117 -5.31 -6.09 -3.00
CA ASP A 117 -3.94 -5.80 -3.40
C ASP A 117 -3.34 -6.87 -4.33
N ALA A 118 -2.53 -6.44 -5.31
CA ALA A 118 -1.92 -7.33 -6.30
C ALA A 118 -1.19 -8.52 -5.66
N PRO A 119 -1.30 -9.73 -6.26
CA PRO A 119 -0.73 -10.96 -5.69
C PRO A 119 0.80 -10.86 -5.53
N PRO A 120 1.37 -11.48 -4.48
CA PRO A 120 2.81 -11.53 -4.31
C PRO A 120 3.45 -12.40 -5.40
N LYS A 121 4.68 -12.05 -5.81
CA LYS A 121 5.43 -12.75 -6.89
C LYS A 121 5.71 -14.24 -6.64
N ILE A 122 5.61 -14.67 -5.38
CA ILE A 122 5.84 -16.05 -4.95
C ILE A 122 4.63 -16.94 -5.28
N LEU A 123 3.46 -16.34 -5.50
CA LEU A 123 2.24 -17.07 -5.79
C LEU A 123 2.27 -17.59 -7.24
N ASP A 124 2.03 -18.90 -7.40
CA ASP A 124 1.91 -19.51 -8.72
C ASP A 124 0.74 -18.91 -9.52
N SER A 125 0.91 -18.82 -10.83
CA SER A 125 -0.10 -18.31 -11.76
C SER A 125 -1.46 -18.99 -11.57
N LYS A 126 -1.52 -20.31 -11.34
CA LYS A 126 -2.79 -21.05 -11.13
C LYS A 126 -3.77 -20.44 -10.11
N TYR A 127 -3.26 -19.68 -9.14
CA TYR A 127 -4.07 -19.05 -8.09
C TYR A 127 -4.46 -17.60 -8.41
N ILE A 128 -4.06 -17.05 -9.55
CA ILE A 128 -4.35 -15.68 -9.98
C ILE A 128 -5.53 -15.71 -10.96
N HIS A 129 -6.50 -14.83 -10.79
CA HIS A 129 -7.60 -14.69 -11.77
C HIS A 129 -7.07 -14.08 -13.07
N GLY A 130 -7.30 -14.75 -14.19
CA GLY A 130 -6.93 -14.25 -15.52
C GLY A 130 -5.49 -14.53 -15.93
N SER A 131 -4.73 -15.35 -15.20
CA SER A 131 -3.54 -15.98 -15.77
C SER A 131 -3.99 -17.22 -16.54
N HIS A 132 -4.65 -17.01 -17.67
CA HIS A 132 -4.52 -18.01 -18.71
C HIS A 132 -3.08 -17.89 -19.24
N ASP A 133 -2.45 -19.02 -19.57
CA ASP A 133 -1.31 -19.01 -20.48
C ASP A 133 -1.84 -18.42 -21.79
N GLU A 134 -1.75 -17.10 -21.93
CA GLU A 134 -2.10 -16.40 -23.15
C GLU A 134 -1.18 -17.00 -24.23
N ASN A 135 -1.78 -17.84 -25.07
CA ASN A 135 -1.18 -18.43 -26.25
C ASN A 135 -0.42 -17.31 -27.00
N PRO A 136 0.85 -17.50 -27.44
CA PRO A 136 1.64 -16.50 -28.18
C PRO A 136 0.99 -15.96 -29.48
N GLU A 137 -0.22 -16.41 -29.80
CA GLU A 137 -1.01 -16.06 -30.98
C GLU A 137 -1.67 -14.66 -30.89
N GLU A 138 -1.79 -14.05 -29.69
CA GLU A 138 -2.40 -12.72 -29.53
C GLU A 138 -1.42 -11.53 -29.67
N VAL A 139 -0.22 -11.75 -30.24
CA VAL A 139 0.72 -10.66 -30.55
C VAL A 139 0.37 -9.94 -31.88
N SER A 140 -0.67 -10.40 -32.58
CA SER A 140 -1.06 -9.90 -33.90
C SER A 140 -1.72 -8.51 -33.89
N GLY A 141 -2.18 -8.00 -32.74
CA GLY A 141 -2.79 -6.67 -32.60
C GLY A 141 -1.80 -5.53 -32.33
N MET A 142 -0.51 -5.82 -32.15
CA MET A 142 0.51 -4.83 -31.80
C MET A 142 1.22 -4.31 -33.06
N PRO A 143 1.47 -2.99 -33.21
CA PRO A 143 2.15 -2.45 -34.40
C PRO A 143 3.53 -3.09 -34.57
N VAL A 144 3.92 -3.34 -35.82
CA VAL A 144 5.14 -4.08 -36.23
C VAL A 144 6.39 -3.64 -35.46
N GLY A 145 6.55 -2.33 -35.20
CA GLY A 145 7.69 -1.81 -34.44
C GLY A 145 7.79 -2.35 -33.00
N LEU A 146 6.67 -2.49 -32.30
CA LEU A 146 6.64 -3.05 -30.95
C LEU A 146 6.91 -4.56 -30.96
N GLN A 147 6.45 -5.28 -31.99
CA GLN A 147 6.76 -6.70 -32.16
C GLN A 147 8.27 -6.94 -32.34
N VAL A 148 8.90 -6.14 -33.21
CA VAL A 148 10.35 -6.22 -33.44
C VAL A 148 11.12 -5.90 -32.16
N PHE A 149 10.69 -4.89 -31.41
CA PHE A 149 11.31 -4.55 -30.12
C PHE A 149 11.17 -5.69 -29.10
N MET A 150 9.99 -6.29 -28.97
CA MET A 150 9.73 -7.39 -28.05
C MET A 150 10.57 -8.63 -28.41
N ASN A 151 10.66 -8.96 -29.70
CA ASN A 151 11.51 -10.05 -30.21
C ASN A 151 13.00 -9.81 -29.88
N PHE A 152 13.47 -8.57 -30.01
CA PHE A 152 14.84 -8.22 -29.68
C PHE A 152 15.13 -8.32 -28.18
N GLU A 153 14.23 -7.80 -27.35
CA GLU A 153 14.36 -7.84 -25.89
C GLU A 153 14.36 -9.29 -25.38
N ASN A 154 13.47 -10.14 -25.89
CA ASN A 154 13.40 -11.57 -25.57
C ASN A 154 14.69 -12.30 -25.96
N LYS A 155 15.22 -12.03 -27.16
CA LYS A 155 16.50 -12.62 -27.61
C LYS A 155 17.68 -12.18 -26.74
N LYS A 156 17.68 -10.92 -26.27
CA LYS A 156 18.71 -10.39 -25.35
C LYS A 156 18.61 -11.05 -23.96
N LYS A 157 17.39 -11.22 -23.42
CA LYS A 157 17.13 -11.91 -22.15
C LYS A 157 17.59 -13.36 -22.18
N ALA A 158 17.24 -14.11 -23.23
CA ALA A 158 17.67 -15.51 -23.39
C ALA A 158 19.20 -15.65 -23.45
N LYS A 159 19.90 -14.77 -24.18
CA LYS A 159 21.37 -14.74 -24.20
C LYS A 159 21.96 -14.41 -22.83
N SER A 160 21.36 -13.47 -22.09
CA SER A 160 21.80 -13.11 -20.74
C SER A 160 21.61 -14.28 -19.76
N GLN A 161 20.47 -14.97 -19.81
CA GLN A 161 20.21 -16.17 -19.00
C GLN A 161 21.20 -17.29 -19.31
N LYS A 162 21.49 -17.55 -20.60
CA LYS A 162 22.49 -18.56 -21.01
C LYS A 162 23.91 -18.21 -20.54
N LYS A 163 24.28 -16.94 -20.48
CA LYS A 163 25.57 -16.49 -19.91
C LYS A 163 25.62 -16.60 -18.38
N ARG A 164 24.47 -16.51 -17.70
CA ARG A 164 24.36 -16.60 -16.24
C ARG A 164 24.33 -18.05 -15.73
N GLN A 165 24.11 -19.03 -16.60
CA GLN A 165 24.32 -20.45 -16.28
C GLN A 165 25.82 -20.74 -16.41
N PRO A 166 26.57 -20.96 -15.31
CA PRO A 166 27.95 -21.42 -15.41
C PRO A 166 27.94 -22.83 -16.04
N ASN A 167 28.77 -23.04 -17.06
CA ASN A 167 29.03 -24.37 -17.63
C ASN A 167 29.51 -25.28 -16.49
N GLY A 168 28.66 -26.20 -16.03
CA GLY A 168 28.92 -27.14 -14.93
C GLY A 168 29.62 -28.43 -15.35
N ASP A 169 30.26 -28.46 -16.52
CA ASP A 169 30.82 -29.68 -17.10
C ASP A 169 32.34 -29.56 -17.28
N ALA A 170 33.10 -29.62 -16.18
CA ALA A 170 34.55 -29.87 -16.20
C ALA A 170 35.07 -30.28 -14.81
N LEU A 171 34.72 -31.47 -14.31
CA LEU A 171 35.48 -32.23 -13.30
C LEU A 171 34.86 -33.63 -13.10
N SER A 172 35.20 -34.56 -14.00
CA SER A 172 35.12 -36.00 -13.77
C SER A 172 36.01 -36.70 -14.80
N SER A 173 37.32 -36.69 -14.55
CA SER A 173 38.29 -37.67 -15.03
C SER A 173 39.43 -37.74 -14.03
#